data_AF-A0A814W1B0-F1
#
_entry.id   AF-A0A814W1B0-F1
#
_cell.length_a   1.000
_cell.length_b   1.000
_cell.length_c   1.000
_cell.angle_alpha   90.00
_cell.angle_beta   90.00
_cell.angle_gamma   90.00
#
_symmetry.space_group_name_H-M   'P 1'
#
loop_
_entity.id
_entity.type
_entity.pdbx_description
1 polymer ?
#
loop_
_entity_poly.entity_id
_entity_poly.type
_entity_poly.pdbx_seq_one_letter_code
_entity_poly.pdbx_strand_id
1 'polypeptide(L)'
;MFGPADLYYQCEQRVSRRQAQDDKIIFIVSGMLGREAILITDDLPEISAIYVYCRDKQTHEIWASKYRKVCSALTSPDELAKNISADQNARERTNAMTSKPISIYDSNSS
;
A
#
# COMPACT_ATOMS: atom_id res chain seq x y z
N MET A 1 23.14 -16.41 -13.89
CA MET A 1 23.22 -15.05 -13.30
C MET A 1 21.87 -14.40 -13.58
N PHE A 2 20.97 -14.35 -12.59
CA PHE A 2 19.64 -13.76 -12.77
C PHE A 2 19.79 -12.24 -12.80
N GLY A 3 19.31 -11.60 -13.87
CA GLY A 3 19.40 -10.15 -14.02
C GLY A 3 18.33 -9.43 -13.17
N PRO A 4 18.47 -8.12 -12.95
CA PRO A 4 17.47 -7.33 -12.24
C PRO A 4 16.05 -7.46 -12.85
N ALA A 5 15.96 -7.60 -14.18
CA ALA A 5 14.71 -7.83 -14.90
C ALA A 5 13.96 -9.12 -14.49
N ASP A 6 14.69 -10.21 -14.19
CA ASP A 6 14.08 -11.49 -13.79
C ASP A 6 13.46 -11.41 -12.39
N LEU A 7 14.00 -10.57 -11.51
CA LEU A 7 13.47 -10.37 -10.17
C LEU A 7 12.15 -9.57 -10.23
N TYR A 8 12.08 -8.57 -11.10
CA TYR A 8 10.87 -7.75 -11.30
C TYR A 8 9.72 -8.54 -11.88
N TYR A 9 9.97 -9.31 -12.94
CA TYR A 9 8.95 -10.15 -13.57
C TYR A 9 8.39 -11.21 -12.61
N GLN A 10 9.24 -11.74 -11.73
CA GLN A 10 8.79 -12.65 -10.67
C GLN A 10 7.97 -11.94 -9.59
N CYS A 11 8.33 -10.71 -9.22
CA CYS A 11 7.59 -9.93 -8.23
C CYS A 11 6.18 -9.60 -8.75
N GLU A 12 6.10 -9.07 -9.96
CA GLU A 12 4.84 -8.77 -10.65
C GLU A 12 3.97 -10.02 -10.76
N GLN A 13 4.52 -11.12 -11.28
CA GLN A 13 3.77 -12.37 -11.36
C GLN A 13 3.30 -12.88 -10.00
N ARG A 14 4.07 -12.72 -8.92
CA ARG A 14 3.64 -13.16 -7.58
C ARG A 14 2.57 -12.27 -6.98
N VAL A 15 2.57 -10.98 -7.31
CA VAL A 15 1.50 -10.06 -6.92
C VAL A 15 0.24 -10.37 -7.72
N SER A 16 0.33 -10.46 -9.05
CA SER A 16 -0.81 -10.69 -9.94
C SER A 16 -1.38 -12.12 -9.86
N ARG A 17 -0.57 -13.12 -9.50
CA ARG A 17 -1.06 -14.50 -9.27
C ARG A 17 -1.81 -14.67 -7.96
N ARG A 18 -1.80 -13.69 -7.06
CA ARG A 18 -2.69 -13.73 -5.88
C ARG A 18 -4.12 -13.54 -6.39
N GLN A 19 -4.78 -14.66 -6.66
CA GLN A 19 -6.22 -14.71 -6.85
C GLN A 19 -6.89 -14.39 -5.51
N ALA A 20 -7.07 -13.12 -5.23
CA ALA A 20 -7.96 -12.68 -4.18
C ALA A 20 -8.56 -11.37 -4.65
N GLN A 21 -9.85 -11.42 -5.02
CA GLN A 21 -10.63 -10.26 -5.41
C GLN A 21 -10.75 -9.20 -4.29
N ASP A 22 -10.12 -9.41 -3.13
CA ASP A 22 -10.17 -8.51 -1.95
C ASP A 22 -8.84 -8.32 -1.18
N ASP A 23 -7.76 -9.06 -1.46
CA ASP A 23 -6.54 -8.95 -0.65
C ASP A 23 -5.65 -7.78 -1.11
N LYS A 24 -5.93 -6.60 -0.55
CA LYS A 24 -5.05 -5.43 -0.68
C LYS A 24 -3.74 -5.66 0.07
N ILE A 25 -2.63 -5.52 -0.64
CA ILE A 25 -1.27 -5.69 -0.12
C ILE A 25 -0.69 -4.31 0.24
N ILE A 26 0.16 -4.30 1.27
CA ILE A 26 1.05 -3.18 1.60
C ILE A 26 2.44 -3.57 1.14
N PHE A 27 3.09 -2.69 0.37
CA PHE A 27 4.43 -2.93 -0.14
C PHE A 27 5.46 -2.09 0.64
N ILE A 28 6.50 -2.73 1.17
CA ILE A 28 7.58 -2.06 1.90
C ILE A 28 8.85 -2.22 1.08
N VAL A 29 9.43 -1.10 0.66
CA VAL A 29 10.64 -1.10 -0.17
C VAL A 29 11.77 -0.37 0.52
N SER A 30 13.01 -0.76 0.22
CA SER A 30 14.21 -0.11 0.75
C SER A 30 15.25 0.15 -0.32
N GLY A 31 15.95 1.28 -0.18
CA GLY A 31 17.06 1.68 -1.05
C GLY A 31 16.67 1.91 -2.53
N MET A 32 17.69 1.86 -3.40
CA MET A 32 17.56 2.18 -4.82
C MET A 32 16.65 1.22 -5.60
N LEU A 33 16.65 -0.07 -5.23
CA LEU A 33 15.75 -1.06 -5.81
C LEU A 33 14.27 -0.73 -5.55
N GLY A 34 13.97 -0.04 -4.44
CA GLY A 34 12.62 0.42 -4.16
C GLY A 34 12.09 1.43 -5.16
N ARG A 35 12.95 2.28 -5.72
CA ARG A 35 12.57 3.27 -6.74
C ARG A 35 12.14 2.59 -8.04
N GLU A 36 12.86 1.57 -8.47
CA GLU A 36 12.55 0.80 -9.67
C GLU A 36 11.29 -0.07 -9.46
N ALA A 37 11.17 -0.68 -8.28
CA ALA A 37 9.98 -1.45 -7.94
C ALA A 37 8.72 -0.57 -7.90
N ILE A 38 8.80 0.68 -7.43
CA ILE A 38 7.67 1.62 -7.39
C ILE A 38 7.18 1.99 -8.78
N LEU A 39 8.09 2.19 -9.74
CA LEU A 39 7.72 2.48 -11.14
C LEU A 39 6.84 1.38 -11.75
N ILE A 40 7.03 0.13 -11.35
CA ILE A 40 6.30 -1.03 -11.88
C ILE A 40 5.03 -1.30 -11.07
N THR A 41 5.05 -0.97 -9.78
CA THR A 41 3.98 -1.35 -8.83
C THR A 41 2.90 -0.30 -8.62
N ASP A 42 3.12 0.97 -9.04
CA ASP A 42 2.14 2.05 -8.84
C ASP A 42 0.81 1.78 -9.56
N ASP A 43 0.81 1.01 -10.65
CA ASP A 43 -0.42 0.68 -11.39
C ASP A 43 -1.11 -0.61 -10.92
N LEU A 44 -0.46 -1.43 -10.06
CA LEU A 44 -1.03 -2.72 -9.63
C LEU A 44 -2.20 -2.51 -8.65
N PRO A 45 -3.44 -2.92 -8.99
CA PRO A 45 -4.62 -2.71 -8.15
C PRO A 45 -4.56 -3.48 -6.82
N GLU A 46 -3.79 -4.56 -6.76
CA GLU A 46 -3.54 -5.35 -5.56
C GLU A 46 -2.71 -4.58 -4.52
N ILE A 47 -1.98 -3.54 -4.94
CA ILE A 47 -1.14 -2.73 -4.05
C ILE A 47 -1.90 -1.48 -3.62
N SER A 48 -2.11 -1.37 -2.31
CA SER A 48 -2.96 -0.35 -1.71
C SER A 48 -2.20 0.76 -0.99
N ALA A 49 -0.94 0.51 -0.65
CA ALA A 49 -0.03 1.48 -0.05
C ALA A 49 1.41 0.99 -0.24
N ILE A 50 2.32 1.94 -0.41
CA ILE A 50 3.75 1.68 -0.51
C ILE A 50 4.47 2.53 0.54
N TYR A 51 5.33 1.89 1.34
CA TYR A 51 6.19 2.54 2.33
C TYR A 51 7.65 2.41 1.91
N VAL A 52 8.38 3.52 1.94
CA VAL A 52 9.80 3.54 1.60
C VAL A 52 10.60 3.58 2.90
N TYR A 53 11.23 2.48 3.27
CA TYR A 53 12.13 2.41 4.43
C TYR A 53 13.58 2.65 3.98
N CYS A 54 14.17 3.79 4.37
CA CYS A 54 15.50 4.18 3.93
C CYS A 54 16.22 5.04 4.97
N ARG A 55 17.56 5.02 4.99
CA ARG A 55 18.35 5.91 5.87
C ARG A 55 18.37 7.35 5.37
N ASP A 56 18.32 7.55 4.05
CA ASP A 56 18.36 8.86 3.41
C ASP A 56 16.96 9.30 2.97
N LYS A 57 16.21 9.82 3.93
CA LYS A 57 14.83 10.29 3.72
C LYS A 57 14.74 11.35 2.63
N GLN A 58 15.63 12.34 2.67
CA GLN A 58 15.54 13.52 1.81
C GLN A 58 15.66 13.14 0.34
N THR A 59 16.60 12.27 -0.01
CA THR A 59 16.75 11.77 -1.38
C THR A 59 15.54 10.97 -1.82
N HIS A 60 14.91 10.22 -0.92
CA HIS A 60 13.81 9.32 -1.25
C HIS A 60 12.45 9.99 -1.29
N GLU A 61 12.23 11.01 -0.47
CA GLU A 61 10.99 11.79 -0.39
C GLU A 61 10.73 12.59 -1.68
N ILE A 62 11.79 13.07 -2.33
CA ILE A 62 11.71 13.83 -3.60
C ILE A 62 11.09 12.99 -4.73
N TRP A 63 11.45 11.71 -4.83
CA TRP A 63 10.87 10.85 -5.87
C TRP A 63 9.62 10.14 -5.38
N ALA A 64 9.54 9.78 -4.09
CA ALA A 64 8.36 9.14 -3.47
C ALA A 64 7.11 10.01 -3.60
N SER A 65 7.23 11.32 -3.38
CA SER A 65 6.11 12.29 -3.49
C SER A 65 5.46 12.37 -4.88
N LYS A 66 6.09 11.79 -5.91
CA LYS A 66 5.56 11.75 -7.28
C LYS A 66 4.56 10.62 -7.52
N TYR A 67 4.46 9.66 -6.60
CA TYR A 67 3.63 8.47 -6.76
C TYR A 67 2.45 8.49 -5.80
N ARG A 68 1.25 8.23 -6.31
CA ARG A 68 0.01 8.36 -5.55
C ARG A 68 -0.09 7.34 -4.42
N LYS A 69 0.44 6.12 -4.62
CA LYS A 69 0.35 5.04 -3.63
C LYS A 69 1.46 5.08 -2.58
N VAL A 70 2.45 5.97 -2.73
CA VAL A 70 3.55 6.07 -1.77
C VAL A 70 3.14 6.96 -0.61
N CYS A 71 3.01 6.36 0.58
CA CYS A 71 2.53 7.05 1.77
C CYS A 71 3.61 7.94 2.37
N SER A 72 4.83 7.43 2.55
CA SER A 72 5.94 8.16 3.17
C SER A 72 7.30 7.46 3.02
N ALA A 73 8.36 8.26 3.07
CA ALA A 73 9.73 7.79 3.31
C ALA A 73 10.02 7.85 4.82
N LEU A 74 10.42 6.71 5.39
CA LEU A 74 10.59 6.49 6.83
C LEU A 74 11.99 5.97 7.12
N THR A 75 12.58 6.44 8.21
CA THR A 75 13.97 6.13 8.59
C THR A 75 14.09 5.16 9.76
N SER A 76 13.02 5.01 10.55
CA SER A 76 13.00 4.10 11.69
C SER A 76 11.94 2.99 11.53
N PRO A 77 12.24 1.77 12.00
CA PRO A 77 11.27 0.68 12.00
C PRO A 77 10.07 0.97 12.91
N ASP A 78 10.27 1.73 14.00
CA ASP A 78 9.18 2.15 14.89
C ASP A 78 8.20 3.10 14.20
N GLU A 79 8.70 4.07 13.42
CA GLU A 79 7.85 4.93 12.61
C GLU A 79 7.12 4.13 11.53
N LEU A 80 7.79 3.17 10.89
CA LEU A 80 7.19 2.29 9.90
C LEU A 80 6.02 1.50 10.50
N ALA A 81 6.24 0.83 11.64
CA ALA A 81 5.20 0.08 12.32
C ALA A 81 4.03 0.99 12.72
N LYS A 82 4.32 2.16 13.30
CA LYS A 82 3.30 3.13 13.71
C LYS A 82 2.46 3.63 12.54
N ASN A 83 3.08 3.95 11.41
CA ASN A 83 2.36 4.42 10.21
C ASN A 83 1.50 3.32 9.60
N ILE A 84 2.02 2.10 9.48
CA ILE A 84 1.26 0.95 8.97
C ILE A 84 0.04 0.70 9.87
N SER A 85 0.22 0.66 11.19
CA SER A 85 -0.88 0.44 12.13
C SER A 85 -1.91 1.57 12.10
N ALA A 86 -1.49 2.83 11.97
CA ALA A 86 -2.40 3.96 11.84
C ALA A 86 -3.26 3.86 10.57
N ASP A 87 -2.64 3.53 9.44
CA ASP A 87 -3.33 3.34 8.15
C ASP A 87 -4.32 2.16 8.20
N GLN A 88 -3.91 1.03 8.79
CA GLN A 88 -4.79 -0.12 8.97
C GLN A 88 -6.02 0.24 9.82
N ASN A 89 -5.81 0.89 10.96
CA ASN A 89 -6.91 1.35 11.82
C ASN A 89 -7.85 2.34 11.10
N ALA A 90 -7.31 3.25 10.28
CA ALA A 90 -8.13 4.19 9.50
C ALA A 90 -8.97 3.48 8.44
N ARG A 91 -8.40 2.46 7.78
CA ARG A 91 -9.09 1.63 6.78
C ARG A 91 -10.17 0.76 7.42
N GLU A 92 -9.89 0.16 8.57
CA GLU A 92 -10.89 -0.59 9.34
C GLU A 92 -12.08 0.29 9.75
N ARG A 93 -11.80 1.52 10.20
CA ARG A 93 -12.86 2.49 10.53
C ARG A 93 -13.70 2.88 9.31
N THR A 94 -13.06 3.07 8.16
CA THR A 94 -13.75 3.42 6.91
C THR A 94 -14.61 2.25 6.42
N ASN A 95 -14.07 1.03 6.43
CA ASN A 95 -14.81 -0.19 6.09
C ASN A 95 -15.97 -0.45 7.06
N ALA A 96 -15.76 -0.23 8.36
CA ALA A 96 -16.80 -0.32 9.37
C ALA A 96 -17.90 0.75 9.21
N MET A 97 -17.57 1.90 8.62
CA MET A 97 -18.52 2.98 8.33
C MET A 97 -19.34 2.72 7.06
N THR A 98 -18.79 2.01 6.08
CA THR A 98 -19.52 1.55 4.87
C THR A 98 -20.31 0.25 5.09
N SER A 99 -20.01 -0.53 6.13
CA SER A 99 -20.70 -1.80 6.43
C SER A 99 -21.87 -1.68 7.42
N LYS A 100 -22.31 -0.47 7.78
CA LYS A 100 -23.54 -0.32 8.57
C LYS A 100 -24.75 -0.14 7.64
N PRO A 101 -25.75 -1.05 7.64
CA PRO A 101 -26.97 -0.81 6.91
C PRO A 101 -27.68 0.40 7.54
N ILE A 102 -28.07 1.36 6.70
CA ILE A 102 -28.99 2.42 7.10
C ILE A 102 -30.34 1.75 7.34
N SER A 103 -30.70 1.48 8.60
CA SER A 103 -32.04 1.05 8.97
C SER A 103 -32.95 2.28 9.00
N ILE A 104 -33.73 2.46 7.92
CA ILE A 104 -34.92 3.32 7.93
C ILE A 104 -36.10 2.46 8.38
N TYR A 105 -36.55 2.62 9.62
CA TYR A 105 -37.85 2.12 10.05
C TYR A 105 -38.85 3.26 9.90
N ASP A 106 -39.76 3.11 8.93
CA ASP A 106 -40.97 3.93 8.83
C ASP A 106 -42.06 3.26 9.68
N SER A 107 -42.47 3.94 10.75
CA SER A 107 -43.50 3.47 11.67
C SER A 107 -44.84 4.18 11.44
N ASN A 108 -45.18 4.50 10.20
CA ASN A 108 -46.51 4.98 9.83
C ASN A 108 -47.21 4.03 8.83
N SER A 109 -47.35 2.76 9.22
CA SER A 109 -48.44 1.92 8.71
C SER A 109 -49.68 2.16 9.58
N SER A 110 -50.59 3.01 9.09
CA SER A 110 -51.99 3.09 9.50
C SER A 110 -52.85 2.23 8.58
#